data_AF-A0A287BJI5-F1
#
_entry.id   AF-A0A287BJI5-F1
#
_cell.length_a   1.000
_cell.length_b   1.000
_cell.length_c   1.000
_cell.angle_alpha   90.00
_cell.angle_beta   90.00
_cell.angle_gamma   90.00
#
_symmetry.space_group_name_H-M   'P 1'
#
loop_
_entity.id
_entity.type
_entity.pdbx_description
1 polymer ?
#
loop_
_entity_poly.entity_id
_entity_poly.type
_entity_poly.pdbx_seq_one_letter_code
_entity_poly.pdbx_strand_id
1 'polypeptide(L)'
;MLGYYGTERTSPSSVPLLHPPPGVPLPHLHLASSDTPCTTRLSFSPQSPPWDTCVYNSCYCEENIWKLCEYIKSHDQYPLKECYAAFIFNERKMIPIWKQQARPGDGPVIWEI
;
A
#
# COMPACT_ATOMS: atom_id res chain seq x y z
N MET A 1 -12.01 -8.12 -27.44
CA MET A 1 -12.66 -6.80 -27.52
C MET A 1 -11.68 -5.79 -26.93
N LEU A 2 -11.00 -5.04 -27.80
CA LEU A 2 -9.96 -4.06 -27.42
C LEU A 2 -10.64 -2.77 -26.91
N GLY A 3 -10.27 -2.30 -25.72
CA GLY A 3 -10.66 -1.00 -25.20
C GLY A 3 -9.41 -0.17 -24.95
N TYR A 4 -9.07 0.73 -25.88
CA TYR A 4 -8.06 1.76 -25.71
C TYR A 4 -8.66 2.89 -24.87
N TYR A 5 -8.08 3.21 -23.71
CA TYR A 5 -8.39 4.46 -23.02
C TYR A 5 -7.35 5.50 -23.41
N GLY A 6 -7.81 6.48 -24.19
CA GLY A 6 -7.03 7.60 -24.68
C GLY A 6 -6.56 8.52 -23.55
N THR A 7 -5.40 9.12 -23.76
CA THR A 7 -4.83 10.19 -22.96
C THR A 7 -5.63 11.48 -23.14
N GLU A 8 -6.33 11.94 -22.10
CA GLU A 8 -6.78 13.33 -21.99
C GLU A 8 -5.94 14.06 -20.94
N ARG A 9 -5.19 15.06 -21.42
CA ARG A 9 -4.51 16.06 -20.60
C ARG A 9 -5.56 17.00 -20.03
N THR A 10 -5.81 16.98 -18.72
CA THR A 10 -6.61 18.00 -18.04
C THR A 10 -5.74 18.89 -17.15
N SER A 11 -5.83 20.20 -17.41
CA SER A 11 -5.19 21.29 -16.67
C SER A 11 -5.73 21.38 -15.23
N PRO A 12 -4.97 21.85 -14.22
CA PRO A 12 -5.32 21.70 -12.80
C PRO A 12 -6.47 22.60 -12.29
N SER A 13 -7.15 23.36 -13.15
CA SER A 13 -7.88 24.57 -12.69
C SER A 13 -9.41 24.53 -12.76
N SER A 14 -10.04 23.37 -12.94
CA SER A 14 -11.51 23.30 -13.07
C SER A 14 -12.12 22.06 -12.41
N VAL A 15 -12.24 22.06 -11.08
CA VAL A 15 -13.17 21.17 -10.37
C VAL A 15 -14.24 22.05 -9.73
N PRO A 16 -15.52 21.98 -10.13
CA PRO A 16 -16.56 22.76 -9.48
C PRO A 16 -16.87 22.15 -8.09
N LEU A 17 -16.91 23.01 -7.06
CA LEU A 17 -17.34 22.65 -5.72
C LEU A 17 -18.83 22.27 -5.76
N LEU A 18 -19.12 20.97 -5.65
CA LEU A 18 -20.48 20.46 -5.47
C LEU A 18 -20.97 20.84 -4.06
N HIS A 19 -22.00 21.68 -3.99
CA HIS A 19 -22.72 21.93 -2.75
C HIS A 19 -23.47 20.65 -2.35
N PRO A 20 -23.44 20.23 -1.08
CA PRO A 20 -24.21 19.07 -0.62
C PRO A 20 -25.72 19.35 -0.72
N PRO A 21 -26.55 18.34 -1.06
CA PRO A 21 -27.99 18.51 -1.17
C PRO A 21 -28.64 18.82 0.21
N PRO A 22 -29.71 19.64 0.24
CA PRO A 22 -30.39 19.98 1.47
C PRO A 22 -31.12 18.76 2.05
N GLY A 23 -30.82 18.39 3.29
CA GLY A 23 -31.52 17.32 4.02
C GLY A 23 -30.63 16.23 4.64
N VAL A 24 -29.30 16.27 4.44
CA VAL A 24 -28.38 15.37 5.16
C VAL A 24 -28.10 15.95 6.55
N PRO A 25 -28.41 15.25 7.66
CA PRO A 25 -28.09 15.75 8.99
C PRO A 25 -26.57 15.80 9.15
N LEU A 26 -26.04 16.99 9.42
CA LEU A 26 -24.65 17.16 9.87
C LEU A 26 -24.50 16.43 11.21
N PRO A 27 -23.43 15.64 11.42
CA PRO A 27 -23.18 15.06 12.73
C PRO A 27 -22.93 16.21 13.71
N HIS A 28 -23.86 16.39 14.64
CA HIS A 28 -23.75 17.37 15.71
C HIS A 28 -22.51 17.02 16.54
N LEU A 29 -21.49 17.88 16.48
CA LEU A 29 -20.36 17.83 17.40
C LEU A 29 -20.88 18.18 18.79
N HIS A 30 -21.27 17.17 19.55
CA HIS A 30 -21.52 17.31 20.97
C HIS A 30 -20.16 17.36 21.66
N LEU A 31 -19.71 18.57 21.97
CA LEU A 31 -18.58 18.81 22.86
C LEU A 31 -18.98 18.39 24.27
N ALA A 32 -18.70 17.15 24.63
CA ALA A 32 -18.79 16.67 26.00
C ALA A 32 -17.43 16.07 26.40
N SER A 33 -16.71 16.87 27.17
CA SER A 33 -15.54 16.53 27.97
C SER A 33 -15.69 15.20 28.72
N SER A 34 -14.80 14.26 28.47
CA SER A 34 -14.31 13.32 29.49
C SER A 34 -12.95 12.78 29.06
N ASP A 35 -11.95 12.98 29.91
CA ASP A 35 -10.60 12.47 29.72
C ASP A 35 -10.63 10.94 29.58
N THR A 36 -10.28 10.43 28.41
CA THR A 36 -9.90 9.03 28.23
C THR A 36 -8.84 8.99 27.14
N PRO A 37 -7.57 8.65 27.41
CA PRO A 37 -6.62 8.39 26.35
C PRO A 37 -6.92 7.00 25.79
N CYS A 38 -8.00 6.86 25.01
CA CYS A 38 -8.21 5.67 24.18
C CYS A 38 -7.38 5.81 22.90
N THR A 39 -6.06 5.92 23.06
CA THR A 39 -5.14 5.48 22.02
C THR A 39 -4.88 4.01 22.28
N THR A 40 -5.84 3.16 21.90
CA THR A 40 -5.53 1.75 21.68
C THR A 40 -4.57 1.72 20.49
N ARG A 41 -3.26 1.74 20.77
CA ARG A 41 -2.26 1.32 19.80
C ARG A 41 -2.67 -0.09 19.40
N LEU A 42 -3.16 -0.27 18.17
CA LEU A 42 -3.18 -1.60 17.57
C LEU A 42 -1.74 -2.11 17.62
N SER A 43 -1.47 -3.05 18.53
CA SER A 43 -0.20 -3.74 18.60
C SER A 43 -0.14 -4.65 17.37
N PHE A 44 0.30 -4.08 16.24
CA PHE A 44 0.55 -4.83 15.03
C PHE A 44 1.74 -5.75 15.28
N SER A 45 1.49 -7.06 15.29
CA SER A 45 2.57 -8.03 15.17
C SER A 45 2.87 -8.22 13.68
N PRO A 46 4.14 -8.17 13.26
CA PRO A 46 4.49 -8.53 11.88
C PRO A 46 4.03 -9.96 11.58
N GLN A 47 3.52 -10.17 10.37
CA GLN A 47 3.10 -11.49 9.87
C GLN A 47 4.27 -12.31 9.30
N SER A 48 5.39 -11.65 9.08
CA SER A 48 6.64 -12.24 8.58
C SER A 48 7.56 -12.60 9.75
N PRO A 49 8.47 -13.56 9.57
CA PRO A 49 9.59 -13.69 10.49
C PRO A 49 10.53 -12.46 10.35
N PRO A 50 11.53 -12.32 11.24
CA PRO A 50 12.59 -11.32 11.09
C PRO A 50 13.23 -11.36 9.69
N TRP A 51 13.58 -10.20 9.14
CA TRP A 51 14.01 -10.07 7.73
C TRP A 51 15.24 -10.92 7.38
N ASP A 52 16.13 -11.16 8.34
CA ASP A 52 17.36 -11.94 8.21
C ASP A 52 17.11 -13.45 8.21
N THR A 53 15.89 -13.88 8.55
CA THR A 53 15.44 -15.28 8.54
C THR A 53 14.47 -15.59 7.40
N CYS A 54 13.98 -14.56 6.69
CA CYS A 54 13.20 -14.76 5.48
C CYS A 54 14.06 -15.42 4.39
N VAL A 55 13.45 -16.34 3.64
CA VAL A 55 14.05 -16.80 2.38
C VAL A 55 14.16 -15.60 1.44
N TYR A 56 15.38 -15.30 1.00
CA TYR A 56 15.65 -14.15 0.16
C TYR A 56 16.71 -14.47 -0.88
N ASN A 57 16.39 -14.18 -2.14
CA ASN A 57 17.32 -14.18 -3.25
C ASN A 57 17.24 -12.82 -3.98
N SER A 58 18.38 -12.17 -4.19
CA SER A 58 18.42 -10.87 -4.86
C SER A 58 17.89 -10.98 -6.28
N CYS A 59 17.10 -9.99 -6.71
CA CYS A 59 16.48 -9.92 -8.04
C CYS A 59 15.39 -10.97 -8.34
N TYR A 60 15.01 -11.82 -7.37
CA TYR A 60 13.88 -12.77 -7.47
C TYR A 60 12.76 -12.37 -6.51
N CYS A 61 12.27 -11.13 -6.65
CA CYS A 61 11.30 -10.58 -5.70
C CYS A 61 9.98 -11.36 -5.65
N GLU A 62 9.54 -11.91 -6.77
CA GLU A 62 8.35 -12.73 -6.91
C GLU A 62 8.47 -14.05 -6.12
N GLU A 63 9.62 -14.71 -6.18
CA GLU A 63 9.87 -15.93 -5.39
C GLU A 63 9.95 -15.61 -3.89
N ASN A 64 10.60 -14.51 -3.54
CA ASN A 64 10.70 -14.05 -2.14
C ASN A 64 9.31 -13.76 -1.55
N ILE A 65 8.45 -13.06 -2.28
CA ILE A 65 7.07 -12.77 -1.86
C ILE A 65 6.23 -14.05 -1.83
N TRP A 66 6.40 -14.95 -2.79
CA TRP A 66 5.72 -16.25 -2.77
C TRP A 66 6.08 -17.06 -1.53
N LYS A 67 7.36 -17.12 -1.16
CA LYS A 67 7.83 -17.77 0.07
C LYS A 67 7.30 -17.12 1.33
N LEU A 68 7.17 -15.80 1.35
CA LEU A 68 6.50 -15.10 2.47
C LEU A 68 5.02 -15.48 2.58
N CYS A 69 4.30 -15.56 1.46
CA CYS A 69 2.90 -16.01 1.45
C CYS A 69 2.76 -17.47 1.93
N GLU A 70 3.69 -18.35 1.53
CA GLU A 70 3.76 -19.75 2.02
C GLU A 70 3.97 -19.81 3.54
N TYR A 71 4.85 -18.96 4.08
CA TYR A 71 5.05 -18.82 5.51
C TYR A 71 3.77 -18.36 6.22
N ILE A 72 3.14 -17.27 5.77
CA ILE A 72 1.92 -16.72 6.40
C ILE A 72 0.79 -17.77 6.39
N LYS A 73 0.63 -18.48 5.26
CA LYS A 73 -0.37 -19.54 5.11
C LYS A 73 -0.20 -20.69 6.11
N SER A 74 1.04 -20.99 6.52
CA SER A 74 1.34 -22.13 7.40
C SER A 74 1.32 -21.80 8.89
N HIS A 75 1.31 -20.51 9.27
CA HIS A 75 1.44 -20.08 10.67
C HIS A 75 0.11 -19.61 11.30
N ASP A 76 -1.00 -19.56 10.55
CA ASP A 76 -2.38 -19.24 10.99
C ASP A 76 -2.57 -17.98 11.87
N GLN A 77 -1.54 -17.16 12.03
CA GLN A 77 -1.56 -15.95 12.86
C GLN A 77 -2.48 -14.88 12.27
N TYR A 78 -2.61 -14.85 10.94
CA TYR A 78 -3.50 -13.96 10.20
C TYR A 78 -4.07 -14.67 8.96
N PRO A 79 -5.30 -14.32 8.52
CA PRO A 79 -5.90 -14.93 7.34
C PRO A 79 -5.13 -14.54 6.07
N LEU A 80 -4.64 -15.53 5.30
CA LEU A 80 -3.97 -15.28 4.01
C LEU A 80 -4.83 -14.46 3.04
N LYS A 81 -6.17 -14.55 3.14
CA LYS A 81 -7.12 -13.76 2.34
C LYS A 81 -7.00 -12.25 2.54
N GLU A 82 -6.36 -11.80 3.62
CA GLU A 82 -6.09 -10.40 3.92
C GLU A 82 -4.70 -9.95 3.43
N CYS A 83 -3.92 -10.87 2.83
CA CYS A 83 -2.60 -10.60 2.27
C CYS A 83 -2.68 -10.46 0.74
N TYR A 84 -1.96 -9.48 0.20
CA TYR A 84 -1.92 -9.23 -1.24
C TYR A 84 -0.48 -9.12 -1.72
N ALA A 85 -0.16 -9.82 -2.82
CA ALA A 85 1.07 -9.58 -3.57
C ALA A 85 0.81 -8.45 -4.58
N ALA A 86 1.61 -7.39 -4.52
CA ALA A 86 1.51 -6.26 -5.44
C ALA A 86 2.68 -6.29 -6.43
N PHE A 87 2.34 -6.40 -7.72
CA PHE A 87 3.31 -6.23 -8.81
C PHE A 87 3.34 -4.75 -9.19
N ILE A 88 4.51 -4.14 -9.05
CA ILE A 88 4.73 -2.75 -9.46
C ILE A 88 5.40 -2.82 -10.82
N PHE A 89 4.66 -2.54 -11.90
CA PHE A 89 5.17 -2.55 -13.26
C PHE A 89 4.68 -1.33 -14.06
N ASN A 90 5.39 -0.96 -15.14
CA ASN A 90 4.89 -0.02 -16.14
C ASN A 90 5.31 -0.50 -17.55
N GLU A 91 4.69 0.03 -18.61
CA GLU A 91 4.98 -0.40 -19.99
C GLU A 91 6.45 -0.20 -20.39
N ARG A 92 7.13 0.76 -19.77
CA ARG A 92 8.52 1.11 -20.08
C ARG A 92 9.51 0.26 -19.29
N LYS A 93 9.06 -0.59 -18.37
CA LYS A 93 9.90 -1.35 -17.44
C LYS A 93 10.95 -0.49 -16.73
N MET A 94 10.58 0.73 -16.38
CA MET A 94 11.47 1.69 -15.73
C MET A 94 10.74 2.33 -14.56
N ILE A 95 10.87 1.72 -13.39
CA ILE A 95 10.14 2.15 -12.20
C ILE A 95 11.14 2.62 -11.15
N PRO A 96 11.14 3.91 -10.81
CA PRO A 96 11.99 4.41 -9.75
C PRO A 96 11.42 4.02 -8.38
N ILE A 97 12.22 3.32 -7.57
CA ILE A 97 11.88 2.99 -6.18
C ILE A 97 13.00 3.54 -5.27
N TRP A 98 12.61 4.36 -4.29
CA TRP A 98 13.52 4.96 -3.30
C TRP A 98 13.70 4.05 -2.08
N LYS A 99 14.71 4.37 -1.26
CA LYS A 99 15.03 3.66 0.00
C LYS A 99 15.25 2.15 -0.22
N GLN A 100 15.88 1.81 -1.34
CA GLN A 100 16.23 0.45 -1.72
C GLN A 100 17.60 0.09 -1.18
N GLN A 101 17.76 -1.15 -0.70
CA GLN A 101 19.03 -1.63 -0.15
C GLN A 101 20.18 -1.58 -1.16
N ALA A 102 19.91 -1.83 -2.44
CA ALA A 102 20.92 -1.80 -3.51
C ALA A 102 21.50 -0.39 -3.74
N ARG A 103 20.82 0.67 -3.30
CA ARG A 103 21.32 2.05 -3.36
C ARG A 103 20.95 2.82 -2.09
N PRO A 104 21.76 2.70 -1.03
CA PRO A 104 21.58 3.48 0.18
C PRO A 104 21.70 4.99 -0.13
N GLY A 105 20.77 5.79 0.39
CA GLY A 105 20.72 7.24 0.17
C GLY A 105 19.37 7.74 -0.33
N ASP A 106 19.38 8.85 -1.07
CA ASP A 106 18.16 9.54 -1.53
C ASP A 106 17.87 9.37 -3.03
N GLY A 107 18.71 8.64 -3.75
CA GLY A 107 18.46 8.29 -5.14
C GLY A 107 17.58 7.03 -5.28
N PRO A 108 16.80 6.89 -6.36
CA PRO A 108 16.06 5.67 -6.64
C PRO A 108 16.96 4.57 -7.22
N VAL A 109 16.50 3.32 -7.11
CA VAL A 109 16.88 2.20 -7.99
C VAL A 109 15.81 2.11 -9.08
N ILE A 110 16.23 1.97 -10.33
CA ILE A 110 15.32 1.75 -11.45
C ILE A 110 15.12 0.24 -11.61
N TRP A 111 13.89 -0.22 -11.44
CA TRP A 111 13.52 -1.62 -11.58
C TRP A 111 12.93 -1.90 -12.96
N GLU A 112 13.39 -3.00 -13.56
CA GLU A 112 12.86 -3.60 -14.78
C GLU A 112 12.00 -4.80 -14.39
N ILE A 113 10.71 -4.57 -14.19
CA ILE A 113 9.69 -5.61 -13.95
C ILE A 113 8.83 -5.72 -15.22
#